data_AF-A0A950UWY3-F1
#
_entry.id   AF-A0A950UWY3-F1
#
_cell.length_a   1.000
_cell.length_b   1.000
_cell.length_c   1.000
_cell.angle_alpha   90.00
_cell.angle_beta   90.00
_cell.angle_gamma   90.00
#
_symmetry.space_group_name_H-M   'P 1'
#
loop_
_entity.id
_entity.type
_entity.pdbx_description
1 polymer ?
#
loop_
_entity_poly.entity_id
_entity_poly.type
_entity_poly.pdbx_seq_one_letter_code
_entity_poly.pdbx_strand_id
1 'polypeptide(L)'
;MRVMHRDSARTKRQLATIRGHSDGALSGLIAGALAGLVAALGMTGLMLVLRVVLGLPTPSEMVGDRLTAFITIQQFFALLAQFGGYEGLKQAGGGGVIAGQLAVGVLGGVAFAGYARGHRRGWPFAAVLVGVLWLVTIVLLWPNLSTNYRGLPPDYARISTLVSLALTYAVYGLLLVAIWRLTWMRIDLDERTSTGRRALVLGGVGALLAIAAGGLLKQLTDLATFAYDGLEYRGPDVQPITPNDRFYTVTKNIVDPDPTT
;
A
#
# COMPACT_ATOMS: atom_id res chain seq x y z
N MET A 1 11.59 65.42 -1.21
CA MET A 1 11.92 64.20 -0.44
C MET A 1 10.67 63.35 -0.15
N ARG A 2 9.93 62.89 -1.18
CA ARG A 2 8.60 62.24 -1.02
C ARG A 2 8.38 61.05 -1.97
N VAL A 3 9.47 60.48 -2.52
CA VAL A 3 9.44 59.42 -3.54
C VAL A 3 9.82 58.04 -2.95
N MET A 4 10.62 57.97 -1.88
CA MET A 4 11.06 56.69 -1.28
C MET A 4 9.98 55.90 -0.51
N HIS A 5 8.84 56.51 -0.15
CA HIS A 5 7.84 55.85 0.70
C HIS A 5 6.82 54.98 -0.07
N ARG A 6 6.74 55.12 -1.40
CA ARG A 6 5.76 54.43 -2.25
C ARG A 6 6.26 53.06 -2.73
N ASP A 7 7.57 52.91 -2.95
CA ASP A 7 8.18 51.65 -3.37
C ASP A 7 8.20 50.61 -2.25
N SER A 8 8.44 51.03 -1.01
CA SER A 8 8.44 50.12 0.15
C SER A 8 7.06 49.51 0.43
N ALA A 9 5.97 50.21 0.10
CA ALA A 9 4.61 49.67 0.21
C ALA A 9 4.26 48.69 -0.93
N ARG A 10 4.74 48.94 -2.16
CA ARG A 10 4.59 47.99 -3.28
C ARG A 10 5.38 46.72 -3.06
N THR A 11 6.64 46.83 -2.63
CA THR A 11 7.49 45.68 -2.31
C THR A 11 6.92 44.84 -1.18
N LYS A 12 6.38 45.47 -0.12
CA LYS A 12 5.69 44.74 0.97
C LYS A 12 4.43 44.01 0.49
N ARG A 13 3.61 44.64 -0.37
CA ARG A 13 2.45 43.96 -0.98
C ARG A 13 2.88 42.80 -1.87
N GLN A 14 3.89 43.01 -2.71
CA GLN A 14 4.37 41.99 -3.65
C GLN A 14 4.99 40.80 -2.91
N LEU A 15 5.76 41.05 -1.84
CA LEU A 15 6.28 40.01 -0.94
C LEU A 15 5.16 39.29 -0.19
N ALA A 16 4.12 39.99 0.29
CA ALA A 16 2.97 39.38 0.93
C ALA A 16 2.14 38.51 -0.04
N THR A 17 1.99 38.94 -1.30
CA THR A 17 1.30 38.17 -2.33
C THR A 17 2.08 36.92 -2.72
N ILE A 18 3.41 37.01 -2.85
CA ILE A 18 4.28 35.86 -3.13
C ILE A 18 4.22 34.86 -1.97
N ARG A 19 4.32 35.36 -0.72
CA ARG A 19 4.27 34.52 0.49
C ARG A 19 2.92 33.82 0.67
N GLY A 20 1.81 34.52 0.39
CA GLY A 20 0.46 33.94 0.42
C GLY A 20 0.25 32.85 -0.64
N HIS A 21 0.84 32.99 -1.83
CA HIS A 21 0.77 31.94 -2.86
C HIS A 21 1.58 30.69 -2.46
N SER A 22 2.75 30.86 -1.85
CA SER A 22 3.57 29.73 -1.39
C SER A 22 2.95 28.98 -0.21
N ASP A 23 2.31 29.69 0.73
CA ASP A 23 1.72 29.08 1.93
C ASP A 23 0.44 28.28 1.60
N GLY A 24 -0.37 28.75 0.64
CA GLY A 24 -1.52 28.01 0.10
C GLY A 24 -1.13 26.80 -0.75
N ALA A 25 -0.01 26.90 -1.49
CA ALA A 25 0.54 25.80 -2.27
C ALA A 25 1.11 24.68 -1.38
N LEU A 26 1.85 25.01 -0.32
CA LEU A 26 2.34 24.00 0.62
C LEU A 26 1.19 23.32 1.37
N SER A 27 0.23 24.11 1.88
CA SER A 27 -0.90 23.60 2.67
C SER A 27 -1.75 22.58 1.91
N GLY A 28 -2.02 22.80 0.62
CA GLY A 28 -2.77 21.82 -0.16
C GLY A 28 -1.94 20.61 -0.62
N LEU A 29 -0.60 20.69 -0.69
CA LEU A 29 0.22 19.50 -0.91
C LEU A 29 0.20 18.61 0.33
N ILE A 30 0.28 19.19 1.53
CA ILE A 30 0.15 18.47 2.80
C ILE A 30 -1.25 17.85 2.93
N ALA A 31 -2.31 18.61 2.60
CA ALA A 31 -3.68 18.06 2.60
C ALA A 31 -3.83 16.92 1.59
N GLY A 32 -3.22 17.03 0.40
CA GLY A 32 -3.17 15.98 -0.61
C GLY A 32 -2.45 14.72 -0.12
N ALA A 33 -1.28 14.89 0.50
CA ALA A 33 -0.52 13.79 1.09
C ALA A 33 -1.33 13.05 2.17
N LEU A 34 -1.98 13.79 3.08
CA LEU A 34 -2.83 13.21 4.11
C LEU A 34 -4.04 12.49 3.52
N ALA A 35 -4.71 13.09 2.53
CA ALA A 35 -5.83 12.45 1.83
C ALA A 35 -5.39 11.15 1.15
N GLY A 36 -4.22 11.17 0.50
CA GLY A 36 -3.59 9.99 -0.11
C GLY A 36 -3.27 8.90 0.90
N LEU A 37 -2.71 9.26 2.07
CA LEU A 37 -2.41 8.31 3.14
C LEU A 37 -3.68 7.66 3.68
N VAL A 38 -4.69 8.45 4.03
CA VAL A 38 -5.96 7.94 4.58
C VAL A 38 -6.66 7.05 3.56
N ALA A 39 -6.69 7.45 2.29
CA ALA A 39 -7.26 6.65 1.22
C ALA A 39 -6.51 5.31 1.04
N ALA A 40 -5.18 5.33 1.11
CA ALA A 40 -4.35 4.14 1.01
C ALA A 40 -4.57 3.19 2.19
N LEU A 41 -4.75 3.72 3.41
CA LEU A 41 -5.10 2.93 4.59
C LEU A 41 -6.50 2.31 4.45
N GLY A 42 -7.48 3.08 3.98
CA GLY A 42 -8.84 2.56 3.73
C GLY A 42 -8.85 1.45 2.68
N MET A 43 -8.12 1.62 1.59
CA MET A 43 -7.90 0.59 0.57
C MET A 43 -7.23 -0.66 1.17
N THR A 44 -6.17 -0.48 1.95
CA THR A 44 -5.43 -1.58 2.60
C THR A 44 -6.32 -2.35 3.57
N GLY A 45 -7.15 -1.65 4.34
CA GLY A 45 -8.14 -2.27 5.22
C GLY A 45 -9.18 -3.09 4.45
N LEU A 46 -9.65 -2.59 3.30
CA LEU A 46 -10.55 -3.37 2.43
C LEU A 46 -9.85 -4.61 1.84
N MET A 47 -8.60 -4.48 1.40
CA MET A 47 -7.80 -5.62 0.94
C MET A 47 -7.70 -6.69 2.03
N LEU A 48 -7.44 -6.30 3.27
CA LEU A 48 -7.38 -7.21 4.41
C LEU A 48 -8.72 -7.92 4.64
N VAL A 49 -9.84 -7.19 4.59
CA VAL A 49 -11.18 -7.79 4.71
C VAL A 49 -11.42 -8.82 3.61
N LEU A 50 -11.12 -8.48 2.35
CA LEU A 50 -11.27 -9.40 1.22
C LEU A 50 -10.35 -10.61 1.33
N ARG A 51 -9.14 -10.43 1.88
CA ARG A 51 -8.19 -11.50 2.14
C ARG A 51 -8.70 -12.49 3.19
N VAL A 52 -9.28 -12.00 4.29
CA VAL A 52 -9.80 -12.84 5.37
C VAL A 52 -11.13 -13.50 4.97
N VAL A 53 -12.03 -12.74 4.32
CA VAL A 53 -13.39 -13.17 4.01
C VAL A 53 -13.50 -13.98 2.73
N LEU A 54 -12.66 -13.74 1.72
CA LEU A 54 -12.75 -14.41 0.41
C LEU A 54 -11.47 -15.17 0.03
N GLY A 55 -10.41 -15.07 0.84
CA GLY A 55 -9.12 -15.70 0.52
C GLY A 55 -8.42 -15.07 -0.68
N LEU A 56 -8.75 -13.83 -1.03
CA LEU A 56 -8.16 -13.14 -2.19
C LEU A 56 -6.81 -12.55 -1.80
N PRO A 57 -5.75 -12.78 -2.60
CA PRO A 57 -4.40 -12.36 -2.24
C PRO A 57 -4.27 -10.84 -2.28
N THR A 58 -3.48 -10.30 -1.36
CA THR A 58 -3.09 -8.89 -1.37
C THR A 58 -1.89 -8.68 -2.30
N PRO A 59 -1.70 -7.48 -2.88
CA PRO A 59 -0.49 -7.17 -3.63
C PRO A 59 0.80 -7.44 -2.82
N SER A 60 0.79 -7.23 -1.51
CA SER A 60 1.92 -7.53 -0.61
C SER A 60 2.31 -9.00 -0.58
N GLU A 61 1.34 -9.92 -0.65
CA GLU A 61 1.62 -11.36 -0.72
C GLU A 61 2.11 -11.75 -2.11
N MET A 62 1.43 -11.26 -3.15
CA MET A 62 1.73 -11.59 -4.55
C MET A 62 3.10 -11.09 -5.02
N VAL A 63 3.52 -9.91 -4.57
CA VAL A 63 4.84 -9.36 -4.89
C VAL A 63 5.94 -10.25 -4.32
N GLY A 64 5.77 -10.76 -3.09
CA GLY A 64 6.71 -11.71 -2.50
C GLY A 64 6.87 -12.96 -3.38
N ASP A 65 5.74 -13.58 -3.73
CA ASP A 65 5.71 -14.76 -4.61
C ASP A 65 6.28 -14.48 -6.00
N ARG A 66 6.14 -13.24 -6.50
CA ARG A 66 6.68 -12.84 -7.79
C ARG A 66 8.19 -12.66 -7.75
N LEU A 67 8.70 -12.05 -6.68
CA LEU A 67 10.13 -11.76 -6.52
C LEU A 67 10.94 -13.02 -6.23
N THR A 68 10.41 -13.98 -5.47
CA THR A 68 11.11 -15.25 -5.19
C THR A 68 11.44 -16.03 -6.45
N ALA A 69 10.62 -15.92 -7.51
CA ALA A 69 10.89 -16.54 -8.81
C ALA A 69 12.17 -16.01 -9.51
N PHE A 70 12.68 -14.84 -9.09
CA PHE A 70 13.87 -14.21 -9.68
C PHE A 70 15.11 -14.27 -8.77
N ILE A 71 14.99 -14.83 -7.57
CA ILE A 71 16.07 -14.87 -6.59
C ILE A 71 16.75 -16.25 -6.65
N THR A 72 18.07 -16.27 -6.79
CA THR A 72 18.83 -17.54 -6.73
C THR A 72 18.90 -18.06 -5.29
N ILE A 73 19.19 -19.35 -5.13
CA ILE A 73 19.36 -19.96 -3.80
C ILE A 73 20.43 -19.23 -2.98
N GLN A 74 21.53 -18.81 -3.61
CA GLN A 74 22.61 -18.08 -2.92
C GLN A 74 22.14 -16.69 -2.47
N GLN A 75 21.39 -15.98 -3.32
CA GLN A 75 20.80 -14.69 -2.96
C GLN A 75 19.78 -14.85 -1.82
N PHE A 76 18.98 -15.92 -1.85
CA PHE A 76 18.04 -16.24 -0.79
C PHE A 76 18.75 -16.49 0.55
N PHE A 77 19.81 -17.30 0.58
CA PHE A 77 20.60 -17.51 1.81
C PHE A 77 21.29 -16.24 2.30
N ALA A 78 21.77 -15.38 1.40
CA ALA A 78 22.33 -14.08 1.76
C ALA A 78 21.27 -13.17 2.40
N LEU A 79 20.06 -13.14 1.85
CA LEU A 79 18.93 -12.41 2.41
C LEU A 79 18.51 -12.98 3.78
N LEU A 80 18.47 -14.30 3.94
CA LEU A 80 18.22 -14.93 5.24
C LEU A 80 19.26 -14.50 6.28
N ALA A 81 20.55 -14.51 5.93
CA ALA A 81 21.61 -14.08 6.84
C ALA A 81 21.48 -12.58 7.18
N GLN A 82 21.15 -11.74 6.20
CA GLN A 82 20.99 -10.29 6.38
C GLN A 82 19.80 -9.92 7.29
N PHE A 83 18.68 -10.62 7.15
CA PHE A 83 17.43 -10.32 7.86
C PHE A 83 17.21 -11.18 9.11
N GLY A 84 18.23 -11.92 9.56
CA GLY A 84 18.15 -12.68 10.82
C GLY A 84 17.27 -13.93 10.73
N GLY A 85 17.17 -14.54 9.54
CA GLY A 85 16.40 -15.75 9.29
C GLY A 85 15.17 -15.53 8.41
N TYR A 86 14.37 -16.59 8.26
CA TYR A 86 13.23 -16.60 7.35
C TYR A 86 12.10 -15.69 7.80
N GLU A 87 11.84 -15.63 9.11
CA GLU A 87 10.82 -14.75 9.67
C GLU A 87 11.16 -13.29 9.39
N GLY A 88 12.36 -12.83 9.73
CA GLY A 88 12.77 -11.44 9.49
C GLY A 88 12.79 -11.07 8.01
N LEU A 89 13.20 -11.99 7.13
CA LEU A 89 13.13 -11.76 5.68
C LEU A 89 11.68 -11.58 5.20
N LYS A 90 10.75 -12.39 5.72
CA LYS A 90 9.34 -12.31 5.33
C LYS A 90 8.65 -11.06 5.88
N GLN A 91 8.98 -10.68 7.11
CA GLN A 91 8.51 -9.41 7.70
C GLN A 91 9.03 -8.20 6.92
N ALA A 92 10.31 -8.20 6.53
CA ALA A 92 10.90 -7.14 5.73
C ALA A 92 10.29 -7.07 4.32
N GLY A 93 10.08 -8.22 3.68
CA GLY A 93 9.43 -8.30 2.36
C GLY A 93 7.99 -7.80 2.38
N GLY A 94 7.14 -8.39 3.23
CA GLY A 94 5.73 -8.00 3.35
C GLY A 94 5.57 -6.55 3.80
N GLY A 95 6.34 -6.14 4.82
CA GLY A 95 6.30 -4.78 5.32
C GLY A 95 6.81 -3.74 4.32
N GLY A 96 7.83 -4.07 3.53
CA GLY A 96 8.36 -3.22 2.47
C GLY A 96 7.33 -2.95 1.37
N VAL A 97 6.55 -3.96 0.95
CA VAL A 97 5.50 -3.76 -0.06
C VAL A 97 4.36 -2.90 0.46
N ILE A 98 3.96 -3.09 1.73
CA ILE A 98 2.93 -2.25 2.36
C ILE A 98 3.42 -0.81 2.47
N ALA A 99 4.66 -0.59 2.92
CA ALA A 99 5.26 0.74 2.97
C ALA A 99 5.32 1.39 1.58
N GLY A 100 5.71 0.64 0.56
CA GLY A 100 5.69 1.09 -0.84
C GLY A 100 4.29 1.47 -1.32
N GLN A 101 3.28 0.66 -1.00
CA GLN A 101 1.87 0.93 -1.31
C GLN A 101 1.40 2.23 -0.65
N LEU A 102 1.70 2.43 0.63
CA LEU A 102 1.35 3.67 1.34
C LEU A 102 2.07 4.88 0.74
N ALA A 103 3.35 4.74 0.38
CA ALA A 103 4.12 5.79 -0.29
C ALA A 103 3.51 6.17 -1.65
N VAL A 104 3.14 5.19 -2.47
CA VAL A 104 2.42 5.43 -3.74
C VAL A 104 1.09 6.13 -3.48
N GLY A 105 0.36 5.73 -2.43
CA GLY A 105 -0.88 6.38 -2.03
C GLY A 105 -0.72 7.86 -1.66
N VAL A 106 0.34 8.19 -0.90
CA VAL A 106 0.72 9.57 -0.56
C VAL A 106 1.08 10.37 -1.81
N LEU A 107 1.95 9.83 -2.67
CA LEU A 107 2.37 10.47 -3.92
C LEU A 107 1.18 10.73 -4.85
N GLY A 108 0.26 9.75 -4.96
CA GLY A 108 -0.98 9.89 -5.71
C GLY A 108 -1.85 11.03 -5.18
N GLY A 109 -1.93 11.19 -3.86
CA GLY A 109 -2.66 12.29 -3.22
C GLY A 109 -2.02 13.67 -3.43
N VAL A 110 -0.68 13.75 -3.39
CA VAL A 110 0.07 14.98 -3.72
C VAL A 110 -0.16 15.37 -5.18
N ALA A 111 -0.05 14.42 -6.11
CA ALA A 111 -0.30 14.65 -7.53
C ALA A 111 -1.75 15.07 -7.79
N PHE A 112 -2.71 14.40 -7.14
CA PHE A 112 -4.12 14.75 -7.18
C PHE A 112 -4.37 16.19 -6.70
N ALA A 113 -3.77 16.60 -5.59
CA ALA A 113 -3.90 17.96 -5.06
C ALA A 113 -3.33 19.01 -6.02
N GLY A 114 -2.22 18.71 -6.70
CA GLY A 114 -1.69 19.54 -7.77
C GLY A 114 -2.70 19.72 -8.92
N TYR A 115 -3.28 18.62 -9.39
CA TYR A 115 -4.26 18.62 -10.48
C TYR A 115 -5.58 19.31 -10.11
N ALA A 116 -6.13 19.00 -8.93
CA ALA A 116 -7.45 19.43 -8.47
C ALA A 116 -7.53 20.94 -8.20
N ARG A 117 -6.40 21.63 -8.00
CA ARG A 117 -6.36 23.10 -7.90
C ARG A 117 -6.71 23.80 -9.22
N GLY A 118 -6.31 23.22 -10.35
CA GLY A 118 -6.60 23.76 -11.68
C GLY A 118 -7.94 23.30 -12.26
N HIS A 119 -8.55 22.27 -11.68
CA HIS A 119 -9.70 21.59 -12.28
C HIS A 119 -10.84 21.41 -11.27
N ARG A 120 -12.03 21.93 -11.59
CA ARG A 120 -13.25 21.81 -10.75
C ARG A 120 -13.71 20.37 -10.49
N ARG A 121 -13.27 19.41 -11.32
CA ARG A 121 -13.62 17.99 -11.21
C ARG A 121 -12.34 17.18 -11.08
N GLY A 122 -12.01 16.73 -9.86
CA GLY A 122 -10.86 15.84 -9.62
C GLY A 122 -11.08 14.38 -10.04
N TRP A 123 -12.33 14.00 -10.36
CA TRP A 123 -12.71 12.63 -10.74
C TRP A 123 -11.96 12.05 -11.95
N PRO A 124 -11.72 12.80 -13.05
CA PRO A 124 -11.00 12.25 -14.20
C PRO A 124 -9.58 11.82 -13.83
N PHE A 125 -8.87 12.62 -13.03
CA PHE A 125 -7.54 12.25 -12.54
C PHE A 125 -7.60 11.02 -11.64
N ALA A 126 -8.55 10.95 -10.70
CA ALA A 126 -8.71 9.78 -9.85
C ALA A 126 -9.00 8.51 -10.66
N ALA A 127 -9.85 8.60 -11.69
CA ALA A 127 -10.16 7.47 -12.58
C ALA A 127 -8.92 7.01 -13.37
N VAL A 128 -8.14 7.94 -13.91
CA VAL A 128 -6.88 7.62 -14.61
C VAL A 128 -5.87 7.00 -13.65
N LEU A 129 -5.68 7.58 -12.46
CA LEU A 129 -4.77 7.04 -11.46
C LEU A 129 -5.14 5.61 -11.05
N VAL A 130 -6.43 5.37 -10.77
CA VAL A 130 -6.96 4.04 -10.46
C VAL A 130 -6.73 3.06 -11.61
N GLY A 131 -7.04 3.46 -12.84
CA GLY A 131 -6.82 2.63 -14.03
C GLY A 131 -5.36 2.27 -14.23
N VAL A 132 -4.45 3.24 -14.07
CA VAL A 132 -3.00 3.03 -14.18
C VAL A 132 -2.50 2.08 -13.09
N LEU A 133 -2.86 2.31 -11.82
CA LEU A 133 -2.46 1.44 -10.72
C LEU A 133 -2.97 0.01 -10.92
N TRP A 134 -4.21 -0.14 -11.33
CA TRP A 134 -4.81 -1.45 -11.62
C TRP A 134 -4.06 -2.16 -12.76
N LEU A 135 -3.84 -1.49 -13.89
CA LEU A 135 -3.13 -2.07 -15.04
C LEU A 135 -1.68 -2.43 -14.70
N VAL A 136 -0.95 -1.56 -14.00
CA VAL A 136 0.43 -1.83 -13.58
C VAL A 136 0.47 -3.07 -12.69
N THR A 137 -0.44 -3.19 -11.72
CA THR A 137 -0.52 -4.37 -10.85
C THR A 137 -0.84 -5.64 -11.63
N ILE A 138 -1.75 -5.58 -12.61
CA ILE A 138 -2.07 -6.71 -13.49
C ILE A 138 -0.84 -7.16 -14.26
N VAL A 139 -0.14 -6.24 -14.92
CA VAL A 139 1.02 -6.55 -15.77
C VAL A 139 2.15 -7.16 -14.93
N LEU A 140 2.45 -6.57 -13.77
CA LEU A 140 3.56 -7.03 -12.93
C LEU A 140 3.27 -8.38 -12.25
N LEU A 141 2.02 -8.60 -11.85
CA LEU A 141 1.63 -9.73 -11.01
C LEU A 141 0.79 -10.79 -11.73
N TRP A 142 0.71 -10.74 -13.07
CA TRP A 142 -0.12 -11.62 -13.89
C TRP A 142 -0.08 -13.11 -13.50
N PRO A 143 1.11 -13.74 -13.32
CA PRO A 143 1.18 -15.17 -13.01
C PRO A 143 0.56 -15.52 -11.64
N ASN A 144 0.50 -14.55 -10.74
CA ASN A 144 0.10 -14.71 -9.35
C ASN A 144 -1.38 -14.36 -9.12
N LEU A 145 -2.08 -13.84 -10.14
CA LEU A 145 -3.50 -13.47 -10.04
C LEU A 145 -4.41 -14.66 -9.75
N SER A 146 -4.00 -15.88 -10.12
CA SER A 146 -4.76 -17.11 -9.88
C SER A 146 -4.60 -17.67 -8.46
N THR A 147 -3.82 -17.02 -7.57
CA THR A 147 -3.69 -17.45 -6.18
C THR A 147 -5.00 -17.23 -5.42
N ASN A 148 -5.44 -18.22 -4.65
CA ASN A 148 -6.57 -18.09 -3.73
C ASN A 148 -6.38 -19.00 -2.50
N TYR A 149 -6.60 -18.44 -1.31
CA TYR A 149 -6.38 -19.12 -0.04
C TYR A 149 -7.60 -19.88 0.49
N ARG A 150 -8.67 -20.00 -0.31
CA ARG A 150 -9.87 -20.79 -0.01
C ARG A 150 -10.15 -21.89 -1.03
N GLY A 151 -9.21 -22.15 -1.94
CA GLY A 151 -9.30 -23.26 -2.89
C GLY A 151 -10.18 -22.99 -4.10
N LEU A 152 -10.38 -21.72 -4.51
CA LEU A 152 -11.03 -21.43 -5.79
C LEU A 152 -10.20 -21.99 -6.97
N PRO A 153 -10.85 -22.51 -8.03
CA PRO A 153 -10.14 -22.93 -9.23
C PRO A 153 -9.42 -21.73 -9.89
N PRO A 154 -8.30 -21.96 -10.63
CA PRO A 154 -7.40 -20.89 -11.08
C PRO A 154 -8.06 -19.77 -11.89
N ASP A 155 -9.01 -20.09 -12.78
CA ASP A 155 -9.66 -19.09 -13.62
C ASP A 155 -10.62 -18.20 -12.81
N TYR A 156 -11.39 -18.80 -11.90
CA TYR A 156 -12.27 -18.06 -11.00
C TYR A 156 -11.48 -17.24 -9.98
N ALA A 157 -10.36 -17.78 -9.49
CA ALA A 157 -9.44 -17.06 -8.62
C ALA A 157 -8.88 -15.81 -9.33
N ARG A 158 -8.42 -15.96 -10.58
CA ARG A 158 -7.90 -14.85 -11.40
C ARG A 158 -8.93 -13.73 -11.58
N ILE A 159 -10.15 -14.08 -12.00
CA ILE A 159 -11.22 -13.09 -12.20
C ILE A 159 -11.57 -12.41 -10.86
N SER A 160 -11.68 -13.18 -9.78
CA SER A 160 -11.99 -12.63 -8.46
C SER A 160 -10.93 -11.67 -7.96
N THR A 161 -9.64 -11.98 -8.19
CA THR A 161 -8.51 -11.10 -7.87
C THR A 161 -8.51 -9.83 -8.74
N LEU A 162 -8.80 -9.94 -10.05
CA LEU A 162 -8.91 -8.78 -10.92
C LEU A 162 -10.00 -7.80 -10.46
N VAL A 163 -11.17 -8.33 -10.11
CA VAL A 163 -12.32 -7.56 -9.63
C VAL A 163 -12.03 -6.96 -8.26
N SER A 164 -11.43 -7.70 -7.33
CA SER A 164 -11.08 -7.19 -6.01
C SER A 164 -10.02 -6.09 -6.07
N LEU A 165 -9.02 -6.21 -6.94
CA LEU A 165 -8.04 -5.16 -7.18
C LEU A 165 -8.70 -3.91 -7.78
N ALA A 166 -9.60 -4.08 -8.76
CA ALA A 166 -10.35 -2.95 -9.32
C ALA A 166 -11.19 -2.24 -8.24
N LEU A 167 -11.90 -3.02 -7.40
CA LEU A 167 -12.72 -2.51 -6.31
C LEU A 167 -11.88 -1.75 -5.27
N THR A 168 -10.76 -2.32 -4.85
CA THR A 168 -9.88 -1.72 -3.83
C THR A 168 -9.26 -0.42 -4.34
N TYR A 169 -8.74 -0.38 -5.57
CA TYR A 169 -8.26 0.86 -6.17
C TYR A 169 -9.38 1.88 -6.39
N ALA A 170 -10.58 1.45 -6.78
CA ALA A 170 -11.73 2.35 -6.86
C ALA A 170 -12.04 2.99 -5.49
N VAL A 171 -12.01 2.21 -4.40
CA VAL A 171 -12.16 2.74 -3.03
C VAL A 171 -11.06 3.74 -2.68
N TYR A 172 -9.81 3.48 -3.06
CA TYR A 172 -8.74 4.48 -2.93
C TYR A 172 -9.09 5.79 -3.64
N GLY A 173 -9.47 5.74 -4.92
CA GLY A 173 -9.84 6.93 -5.70
C GLY A 173 -11.06 7.68 -5.11
N LEU A 174 -12.08 6.94 -4.67
CA LEU A 174 -13.27 7.49 -4.01
C LEU A 174 -12.92 8.21 -2.71
N LEU A 175 -12.17 7.56 -1.83
CA LEU A 175 -11.73 8.14 -0.55
C LEU A 175 -10.85 9.36 -0.79
N LEU A 176 -9.93 9.30 -1.76
CA LEU A 176 -9.07 10.42 -2.09
C LEU A 176 -9.88 11.67 -2.49
N VAL A 177 -10.84 11.50 -3.41
CA VAL A 177 -11.72 12.60 -3.86
C VAL A 177 -12.61 13.09 -2.72
N ALA A 178 -13.20 12.18 -1.94
CA ALA A 178 -14.09 12.52 -0.84
C ALA A 178 -13.36 13.33 0.26
N ILE A 179 -12.19 12.84 0.69
CA ILE A 179 -11.39 13.49 1.73
C ILE A 179 -10.86 14.83 1.24
N TRP A 180 -10.41 14.92 -0.01
CA TRP A 180 -10.00 16.19 -0.61
C TRP A 180 -11.14 17.21 -0.61
N ARG A 181 -12.35 16.81 -1.03
CA ARG A 181 -13.51 17.70 -1.04
C ARG A 181 -13.85 18.19 0.37
N LEU A 182 -13.85 17.29 1.36
CA LEU A 182 -14.15 17.63 2.75
C LEU A 182 -13.09 18.53 3.39
N THR A 183 -11.81 18.32 3.07
CA THR A 183 -10.70 19.11 3.64
C THR A 183 -10.54 20.46 2.94
N TRP A 184 -10.64 20.52 1.61
CA TRP A 184 -10.46 21.75 0.85
C TRP A 184 -11.64 22.73 0.99
N MET A 185 -12.89 22.25 1.06
CA MET A 185 -14.03 23.12 1.39
C MET A 185 -13.90 23.77 2.77
N ARG A 186 -13.23 23.11 3.73
CA ARG A 186 -13.04 23.65 5.08
C ARG A 186 -11.89 24.63 5.16
N ILE A 187 -10.79 24.40 4.43
CA ILE A 187 -9.63 25.31 4.44
C ILE A 187 -10.04 26.72 3.97
N ASP A 188 -10.92 26.84 2.97
CA ASP A 188 -11.45 28.12 2.48
C ASP A 188 -12.32 28.87 3.52
N LEU A 189 -12.89 28.15 4.48
CA LEU A 189 -13.77 28.72 5.53
C LEU A 189 -13.01 29.06 6.83
N ASP A 190 -11.93 28.33 7.13
CA ASP A 190 -11.27 28.32 8.45
C ASP A 190 -9.99 29.17 8.54
N GLU A 191 -9.67 29.99 7.53
CA GLU A 191 -8.48 30.87 7.49
C GLU A 191 -8.42 31.92 8.65
N ARG A 192 -9.36 31.86 9.60
CA ARG A 192 -9.47 32.72 10.78
C ARG A 192 -9.12 32.08 12.14
N THR A 193 -8.69 30.81 12.22
CA THR A 193 -8.41 30.15 13.53
C THR A 193 -6.92 29.96 13.86
N SER A 194 -6.59 29.98 15.16
CA SER A 194 -5.21 30.09 15.67
C SER A 194 -4.35 28.84 15.43
N THR A 195 -3.09 29.08 15.05
CA THR A 195 -2.09 28.10 14.61
C THR A 195 -1.87 26.92 15.59
N GLY A 196 -2.04 27.13 16.90
CA GLY A 196 -1.79 26.12 17.93
C GLY A 196 -2.82 24.99 17.96
N ARG A 197 -4.11 25.29 17.78
CA ARG A 197 -5.18 24.27 17.79
C ARG A 197 -5.10 23.38 16.54
N ARG A 198 -4.69 23.97 15.42
CA ARG A 198 -4.48 23.26 14.15
C ARG A 198 -3.30 22.31 14.23
N ALA A 199 -2.18 22.72 14.83
CA ALA A 199 -1.04 21.84 15.05
C ALA A 199 -1.40 20.63 15.95
N LEU A 200 -2.17 20.87 17.02
CA LEU A 200 -2.63 19.79 17.90
C LEU A 200 -3.57 18.80 17.18
N VAL A 201 -4.54 19.30 16.40
CA VAL A 201 -5.49 18.45 15.65
C VAL A 201 -4.78 17.67 14.56
N LEU A 202 -3.90 18.31 13.79
CA LEU A 202 -3.10 17.64 12.76
C LEU A 202 -2.16 16.60 13.36
N GLY A 203 -1.54 16.91 14.50
CA GLY A 203 -0.72 15.96 15.26
C GLY A 203 -1.51 14.75 15.75
N GLY A 204 -2.71 14.98 16.32
CA GLY A 204 -3.59 13.91 16.79
C GLY A 204 -4.10 13.01 15.66
N VAL A 205 -4.52 13.59 14.54
CA VAL A 205 -4.91 12.84 13.34
C VAL A 205 -3.73 12.05 12.79
N GLY A 206 -2.55 12.66 12.72
CA GLY A 206 -1.32 11.97 12.30
C GLY A 206 -0.97 10.78 13.19
N ALA A 207 -1.09 10.92 14.52
CA ALA A 207 -0.84 9.84 15.46
C ALA A 207 -1.85 8.68 15.29
N LEU A 208 -3.14 8.98 15.14
CA LEU A 208 -4.15 7.95 14.87
C LEU A 208 -3.90 7.21 13.56
N LEU A 209 -3.49 7.92 12.50
CA LEU A 209 -3.14 7.31 11.23
C LEU A 209 -1.89 6.44 11.35
N ALA A 210 -0.89 6.85 12.12
CA ALA A 210 0.30 6.05 12.39
C ALA A 210 -0.04 4.76 13.14
N ILE A 211 -0.94 4.83 14.14
CA ILE A 211 -1.42 3.64 14.87
C ILE A 211 -2.19 2.70 13.93
N ALA A 212 -3.11 3.24 13.12
CA ALA A 212 -3.88 2.45 12.16
C ALA A 212 -2.97 1.79 11.11
N ALA A 213 -1.99 2.53 10.58
CA ALA A 213 -0.99 2.02 9.65
C ALA A 213 -0.14 0.91 10.29
N GLY A 214 0.35 1.13 11.52
CA GLY A 214 1.12 0.13 12.26
C GLY A 214 0.33 -1.14 12.58
N GLY A 215 -0.95 -1.01 12.94
CA GLY A 215 -1.84 -2.14 13.18
C GLY A 215 -2.11 -2.97 11.93
N LEU A 216 -2.39 -2.30 10.80
CA LEU A 216 -2.56 -2.98 9.50
C LEU A 216 -1.27 -3.65 9.04
N LEU A 217 -0.13 -2.97 9.19
CA LEU A 217 1.18 -3.53 8.87
C LEU A 217 1.44 -4.79 9.67
N LYS A 218 1.19 -4.75 10.99
CA LYS A 218 1.32 -5.92 11.86
C LYS A 218 0.40 -7.06 11.42
N GLN A 219 -0.89 -6.81 11.20
CA GLN A 219 -1.83 -7.86 10.81
C GLN A 219 -1.51 -8.50 9.45
N LEU A 220 -1.15 -7.70 8.45
CA LEU A 220 -0.75 -8.22 7.15
C LEU A 220 0.58 -8.97 7.22
N THR A 221 1.50 -8.51 8.06
CA THR A 221 2.77 -9.21 8.31
C THR A 221 2.53 -10.53 9.01
N ASP A 222 1.70 -10.56 10.05
CA ASP A 222 1.32 -11.78 10.79
C ASP A 222 0.56 -12.78 9.90
N LEU A 223 -0.23 -12.31 8.94
CA LEU A 223 -0.87 -13.17 7.93
C LEU A 223 0.12 -13.69 6.88
N ALA A 224 1.14 -12.89 6.57
CA ALA A 224 2.20 -13.31 5.68
C ALA A 224 3.13 -14.31 6.39
N THR A 225 3.38 -14.22 7.69
CA THR A 225 4.27 -15.13 8.42
C THR A 225 3.54 -16.37 8.96
N PHE A 226 4.09 -17.56 8.72
CA PHE A 226 3.64 -18.76 9.43
C PHE A 226 4.34 -18.78 10.78
N ALA A 227 3.60 -18.91 11.87
CA ALA A 227 4.17 -19.21 13.17
C ALA A 227 4.77 -20.62 13.14
N TYR A 228 6.09 -20.71 12.98
CA TYR A 228 6.85 -21.94 13.19
C TYR A 228 7.55 -21.79 14.54
N ASP A 229 7.28 -22.70 15.46
CA ASP A 229 7.82 -22.69 16.83
C ASP A 229 9.32 -23.02 16.89
N GLY A 230 9.94 -23.32 15.75
CA GLY A 230 11.35 -23.68 15.67
C GLY A 230 11.64 -25.05 16.28
N LEU A 231 10.62 -25.77 16.75
CA LEU A 231 10.80 -27.07 17.38
C LEU A 231 11.07 -28.09 16.28
N GLU A 232 12.30 -28.57 16.24
CA GLU A 232 12.61 -29.76 15.46
C GLU A 232 11.88 -30.95 16.08
N TYR A 233 11.09 -31.67 15.28
CA TYR A 233 10.48 -32.92 15.70
C TYR A 233 11.59 -33.97 15.93
N ARG A 234 12.13 -33.99 17.16
CA ARG A 234 13.27 -34.79 17.60
C ARG A 234 12.95 -35.41 18.95
N GLY A 235 13.34 -36.68 19.13
CA GLY A 235 13.12 -37.43 20.36
C GLY A 235 12.97 -38.92 20.09
N PRO A 236 13.09 -39.77 21.12
CA PRO A 236 12.90 -41.21 20.99
C PRO A 236 11.47 -41.62 20.57
N ASP A 237 10.49 -40.73 20.74
CA ASP A 237 9.06 -40.94 20.38
C ASP A 237 8.63 -40.23 19.09
N VAL A 238 9.59 -39.91 18.21
CA VAL A 238 9.30 -39.39 16.86
C VAL A 238 8.53 -40.46 16.08
N GLN A 239 7.23 -40.25 15.88
CA GLN A 239 6.44 -41.11 15.01
C GLN A 239 6.85 -40.85 13.56
N PRO A 240 6.98 -41.91 12.74
CA PRO A 240 7.22 -41.74 11.32
C PRO A 240 6.16 -40.82 10.73
N ILE A 241 6.58 -39.68 10.15
CA ILE A 241 5.69 -38.80 9.38
C ILE A 241 5.41 -39.56 8.07
N THR A 242 4.45 -40.47 8.13
CA THR A 242 4.10 -41.44 7.08
C THR A 242 5.18 -42.51 6.88
N PRO A 243 4.86 -43.81 7.01
CA PRO A 243 5.84 -44.85 6.74
C PRO A 243 6.23 -44.84 5.24
N ASN A 244 7.48 -45.19 4.93
CA ASN A 244 8.08 -45.07 3.58
C ASN A 244 7.29 -45.80 2.47
N ASP A 245 6.52 -46.82 2.85
CA ASP A 245 5.61 -47.59 2.00
C ASP A 245 4.30 -46.85 1.66
N ARG A 246 4.04 -45.70 2.29
CA ARG A 246 2.87 -44.83 2.09
C ARG A 246 3.23 -43.42 1.62
N PHE A 247 4.49 -43.15 1.30
CA PHE A 247 4.84 -41.94 0.57
C PHE A 247 4.11 -41.95 -0.76
N TYR A 248 3.15 -41.05 -0.94
CA TYR A 248 2.82 -40.61 -2.29
C TYR A 248 4.03 -39.81 -2.78
N THR A 249 4.64 -40.25 -3.88
CA THR A 249 5.73 -39.55 -4.53
C THR A 249 5.24 -38.15 -4.88
N VAL A 250 5.64 -37.14 -4.11
CA VAL A 250 5.39 -35.74 -4.45
C VAL A 250 6.36 -35.39 -5.57
N THR A 251 5.98 -35.74 -6.80
CA THR A 251 6.61 -35.19 -7.99
C THR A 251 6.31 -33.69 -7.98
N LYS A 252 7.32 -32.88 -7.65
CA LYS A 252 7.31 -31.45 -7.97
C LYS A 252 7.71 -31.23 -9.43
N ASN A 253 7.52 -32.22 -10.31
CA ASN A 253 7.66 -32.04 -11.74
C ASN A 253 6.30 -31.67 -12.34
N ILE A 254 6.30 -30.64 -13.17
CA ILE A 254 5.16 -30.27 -14.01
C ILE A 254 4.96 -31.29 -15.15
N VAL A 255 5.95 -32.16 -15.38
CA VAL A 255 5.94 -33.24 -16.38
C VAL A 255 6.52 -34.49 -15.72
N ASP A 256 5.75 -35.57 -15.65
CA ASP A 256 6.27 -36.87 -15.21
C ASP A 256 7.19 -37.46 -16.29
N PRO A 257 8.40 -37.91 -15.95
CA PRO A 257 9.22 -38.66 -16.88
C PRO A 257 8.60 -40.04 -17.12
N ASP A 258 8.47 -40.40 -18.40
CA ASP A 258 8.10 -41.75 -18.83
C ASP A 258 9.28 -42.70 -18.52
N PRO A 259 9.11 -43.73 -17.68
CA PRO A 259 10.18 -44.67 -17.36
C PRO A 259 10.56 -45.61 -18.53
N THR A 260 9.98 -45.43 -19.73
CA THR A 260 10.21 -46.30 -20.90
C THR A 260 10.89 -45.62 -22.10
N THR A 261 11.44 -44.42 -21.94
CA THR A 261 12.33 -43.79 -22.95
C THR A 261 13.66 -43.34 -22.37
#